data_AF-A0A535I2A4-F1
#
_entry.id   AF-A0A535I2A4-F1
#
_cell.length_a   1.000
_cell.length_b   1.000
_cell.length_c   1.000
_cell.angle_alpha   90.00
_cell.angle_beta   90.00
_cell.angle_gamma   90.00
#
_symmetry.space_group_name_H-M   'P 1'
#
loop_
_entity.id
_entity.type
_entity.pdbx_description
1 polymer ?
#
loop_
_entity_poly.entity_id
_entity_poly.type
_entity_poly.pdbx_seq_one_letter_code
_entity_poly.pdbx_strand_id
1 'polypeptide(L)'
;MDSLQTIGFYVSSGVSLAGGLGVALLTRRDQRGAALGVAGLGLAGIYLSLSAGYVAVVVLICYAGCALMFASPQYRRVDAVVGPLWRQLGAIGAALLLAVLAYSGFRGDFAYASYFGGTFGAANLGRLLFAHDLLATEAVAVLVMVALAGAAAAWRVRDRAR
;
A
#
# COMPACT_ATOMS: atom_id res chain seq x y z
N MET A 1 -13.47 -22.59 1.92
CA MET A 1 -12.10 -22.32 1.45
C MET A 1 -11.44 -23.66 1.25
N ASP A 2 -11.00 -23.95 0.03
CA ASP A 2 -10.20 -25.15 -0.21
C ASP A 2 -8.83 -24.95 0.44
N SER A 3 -8.21 -26.03 0.96
CA SER A 3 -6.92 -25.95 1.67
C SER A 3 -5.85 -25.16 0.89
N LEU A 4 -5.91 -25.22 -0.44
CA LEU A 4 -5.00 -24.53 -1.35
C LEU A 4 -5.19 -23.00 -1.35
N GLN A 5 -6.43 -22.51 -1.25
CA GLN A 5 -6.72 -21.07 -1.13
C GLN A 5 -6.23 -20.51 0.21
N THR A 6 -6.41 -21.29 1.29
CA THR A 6 -5.94 -20.92 2.63
C THR A 6 -4.41 -20.83 2.67
N ILE A 7 -3.72 -21.82 2.11
CA ILE A 7 -2.25 -21.80 1.99
C ILE A 7 -1.80 -20.60 1.16
N GLY A 8 -2.43 -20.35 0.01
CA GLY A 8 -2.14 -19.19 -0.83
C GLY A 8 -2.26 -17.87 -0.06
N PHE A 9 -3.37 -17.69 0.67
CA PHE A 9 -3.60 -16.49 1.49
C PHE A 9 -2.52 -16.30 2.57
N TYR A 10 -2.15 -17.35 3.31
CA TYR A 10 -1.12 -17.24 4.35
C TYR A 10 0.27 -16.98 3.79
N VAL A 11 0.63 -17.61 2.66
CA VAL A 11 1.89 -17.36 1.96
C VAL A 11 1.94 -15.91 1.48
N SER A 12 0.88 -15.41 0.83
CA SER A 12 0.79 -14.03 0.39
C SER A 12 0.83 -13.03 1.55
N SER A 13 0.21 -13.35 2.69
CA SER A 13 0.29 -12.56 3.93
C SER A 13 1.71 -12.51 4.48
N GLY A 14 2.39 -13.65 4.55
CA GLY A 14 3.79 -13.73 4.98
C GLY A 14 4.73 -12.92 4.07
N VAL A 15 4.54 -13.02 2.75
CA VAL A 15 5.29 -12.25 1.75
C VAL A 15 5.03 -10.75 1.92
N SER A 16 3.77 -10.34 2.13
CA SER A 16 3.42 -8.93 2.34
C SER A 16 4.06 -8.37 3.60
N LEU A 17 4.02 -9.11 4.72
CA LEU A 17 4.66 -8.74 5.98
C LEU A 17 6.18 -8.65 5.84
N ALA A 18 6.81 -9.63 5.20
CA ALA A 18 8.25 -9.64 4.98
C ALA A 18 8.68 -8.43 4.12
N GLY A 19 7.93 -8.12 3.06
CA GLY A 19 8.16 -6.94 2.24
C GLY A 19 8.00 -5.64 3.04
N GLY A 20 6.92 -5.49 3.80
CA GLY A 20 6.66 -4.31 4.64
C GLY A 20 7.75 -4.09 5.69
N LEU A 21 8.17 -5.15 6.38
CA LEU A 21 9.30 -5.10 7.32
C LEU A 21 10.61 -4.75 6.61
N GLY A 22 10.85 -5.29 5.42
CA GLY A 22 12.00 -4.94 4.60
C GLY A 22 12.05 -3.44 4.26
N VAL A 23 10.92 -2.83 3.89
CA VAL A 23 10.83 -1.38 3.62
C VAL A 23 11.19 -0.55 4.86
N ALA A 24 10.82 -1.02 6.05
CA ALA A 24 11.08 -0.32 7.31
C ALA A 24 12.53 -0.48 7.81
N LEU A 25 13.09 -1.68 7.68
CA LEU A 25 14.36 -2.06 8.33
C LEU A 25 15.58 -1.95 7.42
N LEU A 26 15.44 -2.10 6.10
CA LEU A 26 16.57 -2.05 5.17
C LEU A 26 17.08 -0.63 5.00
N THR A 27 18.40 -0.46 4.98
CA THR A 27 19.04 0.86 4.86
C THR A 27 19.25 1.29 3.42
N ARG A 28 19.59 0.34 2.52
CA ARG A 28 19.88 0.65 1.11
C ARG A 28 18.59 0.92 0.34
N ARG A 29 18.55 2.02 -0.39
CA ARG A 29 17.37 2.44 -1.17
C ARG A 29 16.90 1.36 -2.16
N ASP A 30 17.83 0.70 -2.85
CA ASP A 30 17.51 -0.32 -3.86
C ASP A 30 16.83 -1.54 -3.21
N GLN A 31 17.32 -1.92 -2.02
CA GLN A 31 16.75 -3.02 -1.24
C GLN A 31 15.36 -2.66 -0.69
N ARG A 32 15.14 -1.39 -0.31
CA ARG A 32 13.81 -0.91 0.13
C ARG A 32 12.82 -0.85 -1.02
N GLY A 33 13.25 -0.41 -2.21
CA GLY A 33 12.44 -0.47 -3.42
C GLY A 33 12.03 -1.90 -3.74
N ALA A 34 12.98 -2.84 -3.73
CA ALA A 34 12.69 -4.26 -3.91
C ALA A 34 11.73 -4.80 -2.84
N ALA A 35 11.94 -4.47 -1.57
CA ALA A 35 11.06 -4.87 -0.47
C ALA A 35 9.64 -4.31 -0.63
N LEU A 36 9.49 -3.10 -1.15
CA LEU A 36 8.18 -2.51 -1.47
C LEU A 36 7.49 -3.28 -2.59
N GLY A 37 8.22 -3.69 -3.63
CA GLY A 37 7.71 -4.57 -4.67
C GLY A 37 7.23 -5.92 -4.12
N VAL A 38 8.01 -6.53 -3.22
CA VAL A 38 7.63 -7.78 -2.53
C VAL A 38 6.37 -7.59 -1.68
N ALA A 39 6.24 -6.46 -0.97
CA ALA A 39 5.05 -6.13 -0.21
C ALA A 39 3.80 -6.03 -1.12
N GLY A 40 3.95 -5.36 -2.27
CA GLY A 40 2.91 -5.25 -3.28
C GLY A 40 2.50 -6.59 -3.90
N LEU A 41 3.47 -7.47 -4.15
CA LEU A 41 3.22 -8.83 -4.65
C LEU A 41 2.44 -9.66 -3.64
N GLY A 42 2.80 -9.58 -2.36
CA GLY A 42 2.05 -10.21 -1.27
C GLY A 42 0.61 -9.68 -1.18
N LEU A 43 0.43 -8.35 -1.23
CA LEU A 43 -0.91 -7.74 -1.23
C LEU A 43 -1.75 -8.16 -2.43
N ALA A 44 -1.17 -8.21 -3.63
CA ALA A 44 -1.87 -8.65 -4.82
C ALA A 44 -2.35 -10.10 -4.69
N GLY A 45 -1.54 -10.98 -4.10
CA GLY A 45 -1.94 -12.36 -3.79
C GLY A 45 -3.11 -12.43 -2.81
N ILE A 46 -3.09 -11.62 -1.75
CA ILE A 46 -4.21 -11.50 -0.80
C ILE A 46 -5.49 -11.06 -1.54
N TYR A 47 -5.43 -10.00 -2.33
CA TYR A 47 -6.59 -9.52 -3.10
C TYR A 47 -7.12 -10.56 -4.07
N LEU A 48 -6.25 -11.36 -4.69
CA LEU A 48 -6.66 -12.46 -5.56
C LEU A 48 -7.41 -13.55 -4.77
N SER A 49 -6.96 -13.88 -3.56
CA SER A 49 -7.66 -14.80 -2.65
C SER A 49 -9.03 -14.27 -2.20
N LEU A 50 -9.22 -12.95 -2.18
CA LEU A 50 -10.51 -12.28 -1.89
C LEU A 50 -11.38 -12.06 -3.14
N SER A 51 -11.06 -12.69 -4.28
CA SER A 51 -11.78 -12.51 -5.55
C SER A 51 -11.76 -11.07 -6.09
N ALA A 52 -10.78 -10.25 -5.69
CA ALA A 52 -10.61 -8.86 -6.12
C ALA A 52 -9.50 -8.71 -7.18
N GLY A 53 -9.65 -9.39 -8.33
CA GLY A 53 -8.60 -9.47 -9.35
C GLY A 53 -8.18 -8.13 -9.97
N TYR A 54 -9.12 -7.22 -10.25
CA TYR A 54 -8.76 -5.88 -10.75
C TYR A 54 -7.94 -5.08 -9.74
N VAL A 55 -8.32 -5.12 -8.47
CA VAL A 55 -7.56 -4.45 -7.39
C VAL A 55 -6.16 -5.05 -7.26
N ALA A 56 -6.03 -6.37 -7.39
CA ALA A 56 -4.73 -7.03 -7.38
C ALA A 56 -3.80 -6.50 -8.50
N VAL A 57 -4.32 -6.29 -9.71
CA VAL A 57 -3.55 -5.71 -10.82
C VAL A 57 -3.17 -4.26 -10.55
N VAL A 58 -4.11 -3.44 -10.06
CA VAL A 58 -3.83 -2.03 -9.72
C VAL A 58 -2.74 -1.96 -8.65
N VAL A 59 -2.83 -2.79 -7.61
CA VAL A 59 -1.83 -2.88 -6.54
C VAL A 59 -0.45 -3.24 -7.10
N LEU A 60 -0.35 -4.22 -8.01
CA LEU A 60 0.92 -4.56 -8.65
C LEU A 60 1.51 -3.37 -9.41
N ILE A 61 0.70 -2.67 -10.21
CA ILE A 61 1.16 -1.53 -11.00
C ILE A 61 1.63 -0.39 -10.08
N CYS A 62 0.83 -0.03 -9.09
CA CYS A 62 1.16 1.06 -8.17
C CYS A 62 2.39 0.74 -7.31
N TYR A 63 2.46 -0.45 -6.71
CA TYR A 63 3.61 -0.84 -5.89
C TYR A 63 4.87 -1.03 -6.73
N ALA A 64 4.77 -1.53 -7.97
CA ALA A 64 5.92 -1.59 -8.88
C ALA A 64 6.42 -0.18 -9.25
N GLY A 65 5.51 0.75 -9.56
CA GLY A 65 5.85 2.15 -9.81
C GLY A 65 6.54 2.79 -8.61
N CYS A 66 5.99 2.63 -7.41
CA CYS A 66 6.60 3.12 -6.18
C CYS A 66 7.95 2.44 -5.90
N ALA A 67 8.09 1.14 -6.13
CA ALA A 67 9.34 0.41 -5.95
C ALA A 67 10.45 0.96 -6.85
N LEU A 68 10.13 1.23 -8.13
CA LEU A 68 11.06 1.84 -9.08
C LEU A 68 11.43 3.27 -8.67
N MET A 69 10.47 4.07 -8.18
CA MET A 69 10.75 5.41 -7.66
C MET A 69 11.68 5.37 -6.43
N PHE A 70 11.49 4.42 -5.51
CA PHE A 70 12.34 4.26 -4.32
C PHE A 70 13.76 3.76 -4.66
N ALA A 71 13.89 2.93 -5.69
CA ALA A 71 15.17 2.47 -6.21
C ALA A 71 15.90 3.53 -7.05
N SER A 72 15.19 4.58 -7.50
CA SER A 72 15.76 5.63 -8.36
C SER A 72 16.89 6.40 -7.65
N PRO A 73 17.98 6.72 -8.38
CA PRO A 73 19.08 7.47 -7.81
C PRO A 73 18.72 8.91 -7.40
N GLN A 74 17.63 9.44 -7.94
CA GLN A 74 17.12 10.77 -7.63
C GLN A 74 16.38 10.85 -6.29
N TYR A 75 16.02 9.70 -5.71
CA TYR A 75 15.36 9.63 -4.41
C TYR A 75 16.34 9.97 -3.29
N ARG A 76 16.22 11.18 -2.74
CA ARG A 76 17.05 11.65 -1.62
C ARG A 76 16.28 11.49 -0.32
N ARG A 77 16.83 10.69 0.59
CA ARG A 77 16.29 10.57 1.94
C ARG A 77 16.74 11.75 2.78
N VAL A 78 15.80 12.35 3.50
CA VAL A 78 16.11 13.22 4.64
C VAL A 78 16.11 12.32 5.86
N ASP A 79 17.30 11.87 6.27
CA ASP A 79 17.44 11.11 7.50
C ASP A 79 17.32 12.07 8.68
N ALA A 80 16.16 12.05 9.34
CA ALA A 80 16.02 12.69 10.64
C ALA A 80 16.87 11.91 11.64
N VAL A 81 17.88 12.56 12.22
CA VAL A 81 18.67 12.00 13.32
C VAL A 81 17.79 12.00 14.56
N VAL A 82 17.11 10.88 14.79
CA VAL A 82 16.22 10.70 15.95
C VAL A 82 17.02 10.03 17.08
N GLY A 83 17.00 10.63 18.27
CA GLY A 83 17.66 10.09 19.46
C GLY A 83 17.15 8.69 19.84
N PRO A 84 17.96 7.87 20.53
CA PRO A 84 17.63 6.47 20.82
C PRO A 84 16.35 6.29 21.64
N LEU A 85 16.07 7.22 22.56
CA LEU A 85 14.83 7.23 23.36
C LEU A 85 13.58 7.38 22.48
N TRP A 86 13.60 8.33 21.55
CA TRP A 86 12.49 8.57 20.62
C TRP A 86 12.28 7.39 19.66
N ARG A 87 13.36 6.69 19.28
CA ARG A 87 13.25 5.46 18.48
C ARG A 87 12.56 4.33 19.24
N GLN A 88 12.85 4.18 20.54
CA GLN A 88 12.18 3.19 21.40
C GLN A 88 10.72 3.56 21.63
N LEU A 89 10.41 4.83 21.90
CA LEU A 89 9.02 5.29 22.02
C LEU A 89 8.23 5.04 20.74
N GLY A 90 8.83 5.28 19.56
CA GLY A 90 8.20 4.95 18.28
C GLY A 90 7.93 3.45 18.11
N ALA A 91 8.87 2.59 18.52
CA ALA A 91 8.69 1.14 18.47
C ALA A 91 7.59 0.64 19.43
N ILE A 92 7.56 1.16 20.66
CA ILE A 92 6.51 0.86 21.63
C ILE A 92 5.15 1.34 21.11
N GLY A 93 5.09 2.54 20.53
CA GLY A 93 3.88 3.09 19.91
C GLY A 93 3.37 2.22 18.75
N ALA A 94 4.25 1.77 17.87
CA ALA A 94 3.90 0.85 16.78
C ALA A 94 3.41 -0.51 17.31
N ALA A 95 4.05 -1.06 18.34
CA ALA A 95 3.64 -2.31 18.97
C ALA A 95 2.27 -2.19 19.66
N LEU A 96 2.03 -1.07 20.36
CA LEU A 96 0.74 -0.79 20.99
C LEU A 96 -0.36 -0.63 19.94
N LEU A 97 -0.10 0.12 18.86
CA LEU A 97 -1.04 0.25 17.75
C LEU A 97 -1.37 -1.11 17.12
N LEU A 98 -0.35 -1.95 16.89
CA LEU A 98 -0.55 -3.31 16.38
C LEU A 98 -1.41 -4.14 17.34
N ALA A 99 -1.16 -4.07 18.65
CA ALA A 99 -1.94 -4.79 19.65
C ALA A 99 -3.40 -4.34 19.68
N VAL A 100 -3.66 -3.03 19.58
CA VAL A 100 -5.01 -2.47 19.52
C VAL A 100 -5.73 -2.93 18.24
N LEU A 101 -5.07 -2.85 17.08
CA LEU A 101 -5.63 -3.31 15.82
C LEU A 101 -5.92 -4.81 15.84
N ALA A 102 -5.00 -5.63 16.35
CA ALA A 102 -5.20 -7.06 16.50
C ALA A 102 -6.38 -7.37 17.43
N TYR A 103 -6.46 -6.70 18.59
CA TYR A 103 -7.57 -6.86 19.52
C TYR A 103 -8.91 -6.48 18.89
N SER A 104 -8.97 -5.35 18.16
CA SER A 104 -10.17 -4.95 17.43
C SER A 104 -10.54 -5.94 16.32
N GLY A 105 -9.57 -6.55 15.65
CA GLY A 105 -9.79 -7.59 14.64
C GLY A 105 -10.29 -8.91 15.22
N PHE A 106 -9.87 -9.29 16.43
CA PHE A 106 -10.34 -10.50 17.09
C PHE A 106 -11.71 -10.35 17.74
N ARG A 107 -12.03 -9.15 18.24
CA ARG A 107 -13.27 -8.90 18.99
C ARG A 107 -14.35 -8.18 18.19
N GLY A 108 -14.00 -7.63 17.03
CA GLY A 108 -14.93 -6.97 16.12
C GLY A 108 -15.89 -7.98 15.50
N ASP A 109 -17.18 -7.64 15.53
CA ASP A 109 -18.18 -8.34 14.74
C ASP A 109 -18.25 -7.66 13.37
N PHE A 110 -17.76 -8.35 12.35
CA PHE A 110 -17.66 -7.82 11.00
C PHE A 110 -18.82 -8.35 10.14
N ALA A 111 -19.45 -7.45 9.38
CA ALA A 111 -20.46 -7.87 8.41
C ALA A 111 -19.79 -8.70 7.30
N TYR A 112 -20.08 -10.00 7.26
CA TYR A 112 -19.59 -10.89 6.22
C TYR A 112 -20.50 -10.80 5.00
N ALA A 113 -20.03 -10.13 3.94
CA ALA A 113 -20.69 -10.16 2.65
C ALA A 113 -20.01 -11.22 1.76
N SER A 114 -20.76 -12.27 1.41
CA SER A 114 -20.31 -13.23 0.39
C SER A 114 -20.54 -12.64 -0.99
N TYR A 115 -19.47 -12.18 -1.65
CA TYR A 115 -19.53 -11.69 -3.02
C TYR A 115 -19.24 -12.84 -3.99
N PHE A 116 -20.24 -13.23 -4.79
CA PHE A 116 -20.15 -14.26 -5.83
C PHE A 116 -19.93 -13.67 -7.24
N GLY A 117 -19.33 -12.48 -7.34
CA GLY A 117 -19.05 -11.85 -8.64
C GLY A 117 -17.76 -12.37 -9.29
N GLY A 118 -17.70 -12.28 -10.63
CA GLY A 118 -16.58 -12.79 -11.44
C GLY A 118 -15.20 -12.22 -11.08
N THR A 119 -14.16 -12.98 -11.42
CA THR A 119 -12.77 -12.87 -10.93
C THR A 119 -12.08 -11.51 -11.08
N PHE A 120 -12.49 -10.67 -12.04
CA PHE A 120 -11.86 -9.36 -12.30
C PHE A 120 -12.71 -8.17 -11.88
N GLY A 121 -14.05 -8.23 -11.99
CA GLY A 121 -14.97 -7.23 -11.42
C GLY A 121 -14.88 -5.77 -11.91
N ALA A 122 -14.04 -5.44 -12.91
CA ALA A 122 -13.77 -4.04 -13.30
C ALA A 122 -15.03 -3.26 -13.75
N ALA A 123 -15.93 -3.88 -14.52
CA ALA A 123 -17.18 -3.24 -14.95
C ALA A 123 -18.13 -2.97 -13.77
N ASN A 124 -18.18 -3.87 -12.80
CA ASN A 124 -18.98 -3.69 -11.59
C ASN A 124 -18.42 -2.58 -10.71
N LEU A 125 -17.10 -2.51 -10.57
CA LEU A 125 -16.41 -1.41 -9.89
C LEU A 125 -16.69 -0.07 -10.58
N GLY A 126 -16.56 0.00 -11.91
CA GLY A 126 -16.87 1.22 -12.66
C GLY A 126 -18.32 1.67 -12.44
N ARG A 127 -19.28 0.75 -12.48
CA ARG A 127 -20.68 1.07 -12.20
C ARG A 127 -20.87 1.59 -10.77
N LEU A 128 -20.22 1.01 -9.77
CA LEU A 128 -20.31 1.46 -8.39
C LEU A 128 -19.72 2.87 -8.23
N LEU A 129 -18.52 3.09 -8.79
CA LEU A 129 -17.80 4.35 -8.73
C LEU A 129 -18.58 5.49 -9.39
N PHE A 130 -19.18 5.27 -10.56
CA PHE A 130 -19.88 6.33 -11.28
C PHE A 130 -21.36 6.47 -10.90
N ALA A 131 -22.01 5.42 -10.39
CA ALA A 131 -23.42 5.51 -9.99
C ALA A 131 -23.62 5.94 -8.53
N HIS A 132 -22.72 5.54 -7.62
CA HIS A 132 -22.85 5.82 -6.19
C HIS A 132 -21.78 6.80 -5.69
N ASP A 133 -20.53 6.67 -6.13
CA ASP A 133 -19.38 7.37 -5.54
C ASP A 133 -18.79 8.46 -6.46
N LEU A 134 -19.60 9.04 -7.34
CA LEU A 134 -19.11 9.95 -8.38
C LEU A 134 -18.38 11.16 -7.78
N LEU A 135 -18.91 11.75 -6.70
CA LEU A 135 -18.26 12.87 -6.04
C LEU A 135 -16.89 12.49 -5.45
N ALA A 136 -16.75 11.27 -4.93
CA ALA A 136 -15.47 10.78 -4.43
C ALA A 136 -14.46 10.59 -5.57
N THR A 137 -14.92 10.09 -6.73
CA THR A 137 -14.05 9.95 -7.91
C THR A 137 -13.54 11.29 -8.43
N GLU A 138 -14.42 12.31 -8.49
CA GLU A 138 -14.04 13.68 -8.86
C GLU A 138 -13.08 14.30 -7.84
N ALA A 139 -13.32 14.10 -6.55
CA ALA A 139 -12.42 14.58 -5.50
C ALA A 139 -11.01 13.98 -5.62
N VAL A 140 -10.90 12.69 -5.95
CA VAL A 140 -9.61 12.04 -6.23
C VAL A 140 -8.95 12.61 -7.49
N ALA A 141 -9.72 12.88 -8.55
CA ALA A 141 -9.18 13.50 -9.76
C ALA A 141 -8.62 14.90 -9.49
N VAL A 142 -9.34 15.73 -8.73
CA VAL A 142 -8.87 17.05 -8.30
C VAL A 142 -7.63 16.93 -7.40
N LEU A 143 -7.61 15.97 -6.48
CA LEU A 143 -6.45 15.72 -5.63
C LEU A 143 -5.21 15.36 -6.45
N VAL A 144 -5.35 14.50 -7.47
CA VAL A 144 -4.25 14.14 -8.38
C VAL A 144 -3.76 15.37 -9.15
N MET A 145 -4.69 16.19 -9.66
CA MET A 145 -4.34 17.43 -10.35
C MET A 145 -3.55 18.40 -9.45
N VAL A 146 -4.01 18.60 -8.22
CA VAL A 146 -3.32 19.45 -7.23
C VAL A 146 -1.95 18.88 -6.86
N ALA A 147 -1.84 17.57 -6.68
CA ALA A 147 -0.57 16.91 -6.36
C ALA A 147 0.46 17.07 -7.50
N LEU A 148 0.03 16.89 -8.76
CA LEU A 148 0.90 17.06 -9.94
C LEU A 148 1.32 18.53 -10.11
N ALA A 149 0.39 19.48 -9.96
CA ALA A 149 0.70 20.91 -10.02
C ALA A 149 1.68 21.32 -8.91
N GLY A 150 1.47 20.85 -7.68
CA GLY A 150 2.37 21.09 -6.55
C GLY A 150 3.77 20.50 -6.77
N ALA A 151 3.85 19.26 -7.27
CA ALA A 151 5.13 18.63 -7.61
C ALA A 151 5.88 19.41 -8.70
N ALA A 152 5.18 19.85 -9.76
CA ALA A 152 5.78 20.63 -10.84
C ALA A 152 6.26 22.00 -10.37
N ALA A 153 5.49 22.68 -9.51
CA ALA A 153 5.88 23.95 -8.91
C ALA A 153 7.12 23.79 -8.02
N ALA A 154 7.15 22.78 -7.15
CA ALA A 154 8.29 22.48 -6.29
C ALA A 154 9.55 22.16 -7.11
N TRP A 155 9.41 21.43 -8.21
CA TRP A 155 10.53 21.12 -9.10
C TRP A 155 11.08 22.39 -9.76
N ARG A 156 10.22 23.27 -10.28
CA ARG A 156 10.64 24.56 -10.86
C ARG A 156 11.35 25.47 -9.87
N VAL A 157 10.90 25.52 -8.61
CA VAL A 157 11.57 26.30 -7.56
C VAL A 157 12.98 25.76 -7.31
N ARG A 158 13.13 24.43 -7.26
CA ARG A 158 14.42 23.78 -7.06
C ARG A 158 15.40 24.01 -8.21
N ASP A 159 14.92 24.02 -9.46
CA ASP A 159 15.75 24.31 -10.62
C ASP A 159 16.23 25.77 -10.65
N ARG A 160 15.40 26.71 -10.19
CA ARG A 160 15.79 28.14 -10.09
C ARG A 160 16.76 28.44 -8.95
N ALA A 161 16.82 27.58 -7.94
CA ALA A 161 17.69 27.73 -6.78
C ALA A 161 19.08 27.07 -6.97
N ARG A 162 19.32 26.43 -8.12
CA ARG A 162 20.62 25.87 -8.54
C ARG A 162 21.29 26.81 -9.53
#